data_AF-A0A356EEH1-F1
#
_entry.id   AF-A0A356EEH1-F1
#
_cell.length_a   1.000
_cell.length_b   1.000
_cell.length_c   1.000
_cell.angle_alpha   90.00
_cell.angle_beta   90.00
_cell.angle_gamma   90.00
#
_symmetry.space_group_name_H-M   'P 1'
#
loop_
_entity.id
_entity.type
_entity.pdbx_description
1 polymer ?
#
loop_
_entity_poly.entity_id
_entity_poly.type
_entity_poly.pdbx_seq_one_letter_code
_entity_poly.pdbx_strand_id
1 'polypeptide(L)' 'MLNEFRAEMMAGTIDNDIVVIPASFEIVETRYGSLRGTVEVIQKFAYDGFFLVKLYIYELEKRDDIWNIVAYTVQNKGSE' A
#
# COMPACT_ATOMS: atom_id res chain seq x y z
N MET A 1 2.30 -28.90 -16.63
CA MET A 1 0.91 -28.53 -16.27
C MET A 1 0.70 -28.16 -14.81
N LEU A 2 0.98 -28.98 -13.77
CA LEU A 2 0.84 -28.49 -12.38
C LEU A 2 1.98 -27.54 -11.93
N ASN A 3 3.18 -27.74 -12.50
CA ASN A 3 4.35 -26.92 -12.19
C ASN A 3 4.30 -25.53 -12.85
N GLU A 4 3.63 -25.39 -14.00
CA GLU A 4 3.43 -24.09 -14.66
C GLU A 4 2.46 -23.22 -13.87
N PHE A 5 1.36 -23.81 -13.37
CA PHE A 5 0.41 -23.11 -12.51
C PHE A 5 1.04 -22.64 -11.19
N ARG A 6 1.94 -23.45 -10.61
CA ARG A 6 2.69 -23.07 -9.39
C ARG A 6 3.74 -21.98 -9.68
N ALA A 7 4.35 -21.99 -10.86
CA ALA A 7 5.29 -20.95 -11.28
C ALA A 7 4.57 -19.62 -11.57
N GLU A 8 3.40 -19.66 -12.21
CA GLU A 8 2.55 -18.48 -12.42
C GLU A 8 2.00 -17.92 -11.10
N MET A 9 1.62 -18.77 -10.14
CA MET A 9 1.22 -18.31 -8.80
C MET A 9 2.37 -17.68 -8.02
N MET A 10 3.60 -18.21 -8.13
CA MET A 10 4.78 -17.59 -7.49
C MET A 10 5.20 -16.30 -8.20
N ALA A 11 4.95 -16.17 -9.51
CA ALA A 11 5.22 -14.95 -10.27
C ALA A 11 4.14 -13.87 -10.10
N GLY A 12 2.88 -14.28 -9.83
CA GLY A 12 1.71 -13.40 -9.82
C GLY A 12 1.19 -12.97 -8.44
N THR A 13 1.88 -13.29 -7.35
CA THR A 13 1.50 -12.84 -5.99
C THR A 13 2.68 -12.24 -5.23
N ILE A 14 3.56 -11.57 -5.96
CA ILE A 14 4.41 -10.53 -5.38
C ILE A 14 4.14 -9.31 -6.23
N ASP A 15 3.15 -8.53 -5.79
CA ASP A 15 3.00 -7.16 -6.23
C ASP A 15 4.27 -6.42 -5.79
N ASN A 16 5.31 -6.51 -6.64
CA ASN A 16 6.63 -5.91 -6.43
C ASN A 16 6.56 -4.37 -6.46
N ASP A 17 5.36 -3.78 -6.59
CA ASP A 17 5.15 -2.33 -6.52
C ASP A 17 5.41 -1.73 -5.12
N ILE A 18 5.58 -2.56 -4.08
CA ILE A 18 5.97 -2.11 -2.72
C ILE A 18 7.45 -2.44 -2.41
N VAL A 19 8.36 -2.34 -3.39
CA VAL A 19 9.80 -2.30 -3.08
C VAL A 19 10.44 -1.04 -3.67
N VAL A 20 9.88 0.10 -3.30
CA VAL A 20 10.70 1.31 -3.11
C VAL A 20 10.42 1.75 -1.68
N ILE A 21 11.44 1.72 -0.82
CA ILE A 21 11.29 2.28 0.52
C ILE A 21 11.06 3.77 0.32
N PRO A 22 9.92 4.35 0.79
CA PRO A 22 9.70 5.77 0.65
C PRO A 22 10.78 6.52 1.44
N ALA A 23 11.25 7.63 0.88
CA ALA A 23 12.19 8.51 1.56
C ALA A 23 11.55 9.13 2.81
N SER A 24 10.25 9.38 2.77
CA SER A 24 9.45 9.77 3.92
C SER A 24 7.99 9.38 3.76
N PHE A 25 7.30 9.25 4.88
CA PHE A 25 5.85 9.04 4.93
C PHE A 25 5.21 9.91 6.01
N GLU A 26 3.95 10.27 5.79
CA GLU A 26 3.13 11.04 6.72
C GLU A 26 1.72 10.45 6.74
N ILE A 27 1.23 10.10 7.93
CA ILE A 27 -0.17 9.70 8.10
C ILE A 27 -1.01 10.97 8.14
N VAL A 28 -1.82 11.17 7.10
CA VAL A 28 -2.67 12.35 6.95
C VAL A 28 -3.95 12.19 7.76
N GLU A 29 -4.53 11.00 7.71
CA GLU A 29 -5.80 10.74 8.36
C GLU A 29 -5.92 9.27 8.77
N THR A 30 -6.59 9.03 9.90
CA THR A 30 -6.97 7.69 10.34
C THR A 30 -8.42 7.74 10.81
N ARG A 31 -9.29 7.02 10.11
CA ARG A 31 -10.70 6.86 10.44
C ARG A 31 -10.95 5.42 10.81
N TYR A 32 -11.57 5.14 11.94
CA TYR A 32 -11.93 3.77 12.30
C TYR A 32 -13.26 3.73 13.03
N GLY A 33 -14.04 2.70 12.72
CA GLY A 33 -15.22 2.29 13.45
C GLY A 33 -14.96 0.99 14.22
N SER A 34 -16.03 0.27 14.58
CA SER A 34 -15.91 -0.94 15.39
C SER A 34 -15.23 -2.12 14.67
N LEU A 35 -15.43 -2.24 13.35
CA LEU A 35 -14.96 -3.39 12.55
C LEU A 35 -14.18 -2.99 11.29
N ARG A 36 -14.27 -1.74 10.85
CA ARG A 36 -13.62 -1.24 9.63
C ARG A 36 -12.93 0.08 9.89
N GLY A 37 -11.86 0.34 9.16
CA GLY A 37 -11.14 1.61 9.21
C GLY A 37 -10.46 1.92 7.89
N THR A 38 -9.96 3.14 7.80
CA THR A 38 -9.23 3.66 6.66
C THR A 38 -8.07 4.49 7.20
N VAL A 39 -6.88 4.27 6.64
CA VAL A 39 -5.68 5.07 6.95
C VAL A 39 -5.15 5.67 5.67
N GLU A 40 -5.04 6.98 5.63
CA GLU A 40 -4.48 7.73 4.52
C GLU A 40 -3.04 8.14 4.83
N VAL A 41 -2.12 7.78 3.95
CA VAL A 41 -0.68 8.01 4.12
C VAL A 41 -0.11 8.64 2.85
N ILE A 42 0.47 9.83 2.98
CA ILE A 42 1.30 10.39 1.92
C ILE A 42 2.69 9.76 2.02
N GLN A 43 3.18 9.25 0.89
CA GLN A 43 4.53 8.71 0.77
C GLN A 43 5.29 9.47 -0.31
N LYS A 44 6.50 9.91 0.03
CA LYS A 44 7.42 10.59 -0.89
C LYS A 44 8.55 9.65 -1.27
N PHE A 45 8.82 9.55 -2.56
CA PHE A 45 9.89 8.75 -3.11
C PHE A 45 10.92 9.68 -3.74
N ALA A 46 12.16 9.60 -3.28
CA ALA A 46 13.26 10.38 -3.83
C ALA A 46 13.74 9.73 -5.13
N TYR A 47 13.77 10.51 -6.20
CA TYR A 47 14.42 10.16 -7.46
C TYR A 47 15.49 11.22 -7.78
N ASP A 48 16.39 10.91 -8.71
CA ASP A 48 17.43 11.86 -9.10
C ASP A 48 16.81 13.12 -9.73
N GLY A 49 16.76 14.20 -8.95
CA GLY A 49 16.30 15.52 -9.38
C GLY A 49 14.84 15.86 -9.11
N PHE A 50 14.03 14.96 -8.53
CA PHE A 50 12.63 15.25 -8.15
C PHE A 50 12.08 14.26 -7.10
N PHE A 51 10.96 14.61 -6.47
CA PHE A 51 10.24 13.72 -5.57
C PHE A 51 8.91 13.28 -6.18
N LEU A 52 8.62 11.99 -6.14
CA LEU A 52 7.30 11.46 -6.48
C LEU A 52 6.45 11.40 -5.21
N VAL A 53 5.26 11.98 -5.24
CA VAL A 53 4.34 11.99 -4.11
C VAL A 53 3.13 11.11 -4.42
N LYS A 54 2.94 10.06 -3.63
CA LYS A 54 1.78 9.15 -3.73
C LYS A 54 0.95 9.21 -2.45
N LEU A 55 -0.37 9.18 -2.59
CA LEU A 55 -1.30 8.95 -1.48
C LEU A 55 -1.70 7.48 -1.46
N TYR A 56 -1.41 6.80 -0.37
CA TYR A 56 -1.86 5.45 -0.07
C TYR A 56 -3.08 5.52 0.82
N ILE A 57 -4.16 4.86 0.42
CA ILE A 57 -5.38 4.71 1.20
C ILE A 57 -5.49 3.23 1.56
N TYR A 58 -5.28 2.91 2.83
CA TYR A 58 -5.36 1.54 3.35
C TYR A 58 -6.73 1.29 3.93
N GLU A 59 -7.38 0.21 3.50
CA GLU A 59 -8.61 -0.28 4.10
C GLU A 59 -8.28 -1.33 5.16
N LEU A 60 -8.79 -1.11 6.36
CA LEU A 60 -8.57 -1.95 7.53
C LEU A 60 -9.84 -2.71 7.90
N GLU A 61 -9.69 -3.97 8.27
CA GLU A 61 -10.73 -4.77 8.89
C GLU A 61 -10.25 -5.35 10.21
N LYS A 62 -11.09 -5.25 11.25
CA LYS A 62 -10.81 -5.79 12.57
C LYS A 62 -11.33 -7.22 12.65
N ARG A 63 -10.43 -8.19 12.84
CA ARG A 63 -10.74 -9.60 13.09
C ARG A 63 -10.01 -10.06 14.34
N ASP A 64 -10.73 -10.70 15.25
CA ASP A 64 -10.18 -11.19 16.53
C ASP A 64 -9.38 -10.10 17.30
N ASP A 65 -9.95 -8.88 17.32
CA ASP A 65 -9.37 -7.69 17.92
C ASP A 65 -8.10 -7.12 17.24
N ILE A 66 -7.67 -7.71 16.12
CA ILE A 66 -6.49 -7.30 15.34
C ILE A 66 -6.93 -6.59 14.06
N TRP A 67 -6.33 -5.42 13.78
CA TRP A 67 -6.55 -4.69 12.53
C TRP A 67 -5.68 -5.26 11.42
N ASN A 68 -6.30 -5.66 10.32
CA ASN A 68 -5.65 -6.20 9.14
C ASN A 68 -5.88 -5.25 7.97
N ILE A 69 -4.84 -4.96 7.20
CA ILE A 69 -5.00 -4.29 5.90
C ILE A 69 -5.60 -5.31 4.94
N VAL A 70 -6.82 -5.05 4.48
CA VAL A 70 -7.55 -5.96 3.57
C VAL A 70 -7.51 -5.49 2.12
N ALA A 71 -7.31 -4.20 1.90
CA ALA A 71 -7.12 -3.61 0.59
C ALA A 71 -6.32 -2.31 0.71
N TYR A 72 -5.79 -1.85 -0.42
CA TYR A 72 -5.24 -0.51 -0.54
C TYR A 72 -5.52 0.06 -1.92
N THR A 73 -5.56 1.38 -1.99
CA THR A 73 -5.59 2.15 -3.24
C THR A 73 -4.45 3.14 -3.23
N VAL A 74 -3.79 3.28 -4.38
CA VAL A 74 -2.71 4.24 -4.57
C VAL A 74 -3.18 5.34 -5.53
N GLN A 75 -3.08 6.58 -5.10
CA GLN A 75 -3.33 7.75 -5.93
C GLN A 75 -2.03 8.52 -6.16
N ASN A 76 -1.70 8.80 -7.41
CA ASN A 76 -0.57 9.66 -7.72
C ASN A 76 -0.98 11.12 -7.44
N LYS A 77 -0.31 11.78 -6.48
CA LYS A 77 -0.57 13.18 -6.13
C LYS A 77 0.28 14.14 -6.95
N GLY A 78 1.27 13.63 -7.69
CA GLY A 78 2.11 14.40 -8.61
C GLY A 78 3.60 14.23 -8.32
N SER A 79 4.38 15.13 -8.91
CA SER A 79 5.81 15.29 -8.68
C SER A 79 6.09 16.68 -8.09
N GLU A 80 6.92 16.76 -7.06
CA GLU A 80 7.47 18.00 -6.51
C GLU A 80 8.94 18.16 -6.86
#